data_AF-A0A3D1A349-F1
#
_entry.id   AF-A0A3D1A349-F1
#
_cell.length_a   1.000
_cell.length_b   1.000
_cell.length_c   1.000
_cell.angle_alpha   90.00
_cell.angle_beta   90.00
_cell.angle_gamma   90.00
#
_symmetry.space_group_name_H-M   'P 1'
#
loop_
_entity.id
_entity.type
_entity.pdbx_description
1 polymer ?
#
loop_
_entity_poly.entity_id
_entity_poly.type
_entity_poly.pdbx_seq_one_letter_code
_entity_poly.pdbx_strand_id
1 'polypeptide(L)'
;MTRPALTLNLRLKKPLARGITSLKLLDPTISDLAGLLTGVKPVTYTDYSKSDWPYIKGLCDALGLVYADPEAAAARRGKHLGSAPGGRKMLLLARKPGPLKAAVAAWGKSAIDRDWGLLLGYPECCVDAYIRWRTAFHLKKDLVRFTAENSPAGAAWDFKLNNLVNYFSRVYGADERQSRLISDLNQRAGLLISIAHVASWHSCSYLCKESSKKAAAIYDFFVDYAPAYAAGLKRLLARPFLFVDKYDFMPLDKKNGTGWAFTYPALPLGLLSPARAAALKKAGELKLAGSGLEVGCKAIKTGRPPIILNFSSRNL
;
A
#
# COMPACT_ATOMS: atom_id res chain seq x y z
N MET A 1 27.48 -7.19 -12.17
CA MET A 1 26.90 -5.96 -12.74
C MET A 1 25.52 -5.70 -12.13
N THR A 2 25.39 -4.68 -11.30
CA THR A 2 24.10 -4.22 -10.77
C THR A 2 23.36 -3.49 -11.90
N ARG A 3 22.24 -4.06 -12.37
CA ARG A 3 21.39 -3.40 -13.37
C ARG A 3 20.77 -2.14 -12.75
N PRO A 4 20.65 -1.02 -13.50
CA PRO A 4 20.06 0.20 -12.98
C PRO A 4 18.60 -0.05 -12.56
N ALA A 5 18.18 0.56 -11.45
CA ALA A 5 16.82 0.45 -10.96
C ALA A 5 15.85 1.10 -11.95
N LEU A 6 14.79 0.39 -12.33
CA LEU A 6 13.72 0.94 -13.16
C LEU A 6 13.00 2.03 -12.37
N THR A 7 13.28 3.30 -12.70
CA THR A 7 12.57 4.43 -12.11
C THR A 7 11.31 4.69 -12.94
N LEU A 8 10.16 4.21 -12.46
CA LEU A 8 8.89 4.54 -13.09
C LEU A 8 8.49 5.98 -12.73
N ASN A 9 8.39 6.81 -13.76
CA ASN A 9 7.94 8.19 -13.66
C ASN A 9 6.48 8.31 -14.06
N LEU A 10 5.70 9.00 -13.24
CA LEU A 10 4.35 9.41 -13.51
C LEU A 10 4.35 10.79 -14.16
N ARG A 11 3.92 10.87 -15.41
CA ARG A 11 3.68 12.16 -16.08
C ARG A 11 2.39 12.78 -15.55
N LEU A 12 2.44 14.07 -15.25
CA LEU A 12 1.30 14.83 -14.75
C LEU A 12 0.55 15.51 -15.90
N LYS A 13 -0.78 15.62 -15.75
CA LYS A 13 -1.67 16.39 -16.64
C LYS A 13 -1.36 17.88 -16.59
N LYS A 14 -1.04 18.37 -15.39
CA LYS A 14 -0.69 19.77 -15.11
C LYS A 14 0.48 19.81 -14.11
N PRO A 15 1.34 20.83 -14.17
CA PRO A 15 2.48 20.92 -13.27
C PRO A 15 2.02 21.09 -11.81
N LEU A 16 2.73 20.47 -10.86
CA LEU A 16 2.50 20.70 -9.42
C LEU A 16 3.11 22.00 -8.92
N ALA A 17 4.24 22.36 -9.51
CA ALA A 17 4.96 23.61 -9.33
C ALA A 17 5.76 23.89 -10.60
N ARG A 18 6.39 25.06 -10.70
CA ARG A 18 7.23 25.42 -11.85
C ARG A 18 8.30 24.33 -12.08
N GLY A 19 8.26 23.69 -13.25
CA GLY A 19 9.20 22.63 -13.63
C GLY A 19 8.86 21.21 -13.16
N ILE A 20 7.82 21.02 -12.33
CA ILE A 20 7.42 19.69 -11.84
C ILE A 20 6.27 19.14 -12.69
N THR A 21 6.61 18.50 -13.80
CA THR A 21 5.66 17.89 -14.77
C THR A 21 5.64 16.36 -14.71
N SER A 22 6.52 15.75 -13.93
CA SER A 22 6.56 14.32 -13.66
C SER A 22 7.05 14.04 -12.25
N LEU A 23 6.62 12.92 -11.68
CA LEU A 23 7.05 12.44 -10.37
C LEU A 23 7.54 11.00 -10.44
N LYS A 24 8.61 10.68 -9.72
CA LYS A 24 8.91 9.29 -9.40
C LYS A 24 7.79 8.71 -8.55
N LEU A 25 7.42 7.46 -8.79
CA LEU A 25 6.36 6.81 -8.02
C LEU A 25 6.76 6.42 -6.58
N LEU A 26 8.06 6.33 -6.28
CA LEU A 26 8.59 5.78 -5.02
C LEU A 26 9.29 6.77 -4.09
N ASP A 27 9.75 7.93 -4.58
CA ASP A 27 10.69 8.79 -3.83
C ASP A 27 10.16 10.23 -3.65
N PRO A 28 9.27 10.53 -2.69
CA PRO A 28 8.47 9.63 -1.85
C PRO A 28 7.39 8.88 -2.65
N THR A 29 6.71 7.93 -1.99
CA THR A 29 5.56 7.28 -2.64
C THR A 29 4.55 8.35 -3.07
N ILE A 30 3.99 8.20 -4.27
CA ILE A 30 3.08 9.20 -4.83
C ILE A 30 1.87 9.47 -3.92
N SER A 31 1.38 8.43 -3.23
CA SER A 31 0.25 8.50 -2.30
C SER A 31 0.59 9.26 -1.02
N ASP A 32 1.81 9.09 -0.51
CA ASP A 32 2.30 9.86 0.62
C ASP A 32 2.53 11.32 0.29
N LEU A 33 3.11 11.62 -0.88
CA LEU A 33 3.26 12.98 -1.36
C LEU A 33 1.90 13.67 -1.55
N ALA A 34 0.96 12.99 -2.19
CA ALA A 34 -0.41 13.48 -2.34
C ALA A 34 -1.08 13.73 -0.98
N GLY A 35 -0.90 12.83 -0.02
CA GLY A 35 -1.37 13.02 1.35
C GLY A 35 -0.78 14.27 2.02
N LEU A 36 0.51 14.54 1.80
CA LEU A 36 1.17 15.73 2.33
C LEU A 36 0.67 17.02 1.65
N LEU A 37 0.56 17.01 0.32
CA LEU A 37 0.17 18.18 -0.47
C LEU A 37 -1.30 18.56 -0.29
N THR A 38 -2.18 17.57 -0.07
CA THR A 38 -3.61 17.78 0.26
C THR A 38 -3.84 18.15 1.72
N GLY A 39 -2.81 18.10 2.58
CA GLY A 39 -2.93 18.37 4.01
C GLY A 39 -3.54 17.23 4.83
N VAL A 40 -3.82 16.08 4.20
CA VAL A 40 -4.31 14.87 4.87
C VAL A 40 -3.28 14.32 5.86
N LYS A 41 -2.00 14.35 5.46
CA LYS A 41 -0.85 13.95 6.26
C LYS A 41 -0.04 15.19 6.63
N PRO A 42 0.24 15.45 7.92
CA PRO A 42 1.07 16.58 8.32
C PRO A 42 2.57 16.30 8.08
N VAL A 43 2.97 15.01 8.12
CA VAL A 43 4.31 14.52 7.83
C VAL A 43 4.21 13.24 7.00
N THR A 44 5.18 13.01 6.13
CA THR A 44 5.45 11.69 5.56
C THR A 44 6.94 11.37 5.62
N TYR A 45 7.29 10.14 5.29
CA TYR A 45 8.68 9.71 5.15
C TYR A 45 8.92 9.02 3.80
N THR A 46 10.17 8.99 3.39
CA THR A 46 10.65 8.17 2.28
C THR A 46 12.01 7.60 2.63
N ASP A 47 12.25 6.37 2.20
CA ASP A 47 13.60 5.85 2.13
C ASP A 47 14.26 6.43 0.89
N TYR A 48 15.52 6.83 0.98
CA TYR A 48 16.27 7.37 -0.15
C TYR A 48 17.72 6.90 -0.13
N SER A 49 18.29 6.76 -1.32
CA SER A 49 19.73 6.58 -1.49
C SER A 49 20.42 7.91 -1.80
N LYS A 50 21.75 7.94 -1.70
CA LYS A 50 22.53 9.14 -2.06
C LYS A 50 22.27 9.60 -3.50
N SER A 51 21.98 8.68 -4.42
CA SER A 51 21.63 9.01 -5.81
C SER A 51 20.23 9.61 -5.99
N ASP A 52 19.30 9.37 -5.06
CA ASP A 52 17.95 9.95 -5.12
C ASP A 52 17.88 11.36 -4.54
N TRP A 53 18.88 11.74 -3.72
CA TRP A 53 18.90 12.99 -3.00
C TRP A 53 18.74 14.25 -3.88
N PRO A 54 19.44 14.40 -5.03
CA PRO A 54 19.26 15.58 -5.87
C PRO A 54 17.81 15.77 -6.35
N TYR A 55 17.13 14.67 -6.70
CA TYR A 55 15.73 14.70 -7.11
C TYR A 55 14.82 15.07 -5.94
N ILE A 56 14.97 14.41 -4.79
CA ILE A 56 14.13 14.68 -3.61
C ILE A 56 14.32 16.12 -3.11
N LYS A 57 15.56 16.61 -3.05
CA LYS A 57 15.84 17.98 -2.65
C LYS A 57 15.18 18.98 -3.61
N GLY A 58 15.35 18.79 -4.93
CA GLY A 58 14.71 19.66 -5.93
C GLY A 58 13.18 19.65 -5.83
N LEU A 59 12.60 18.49 -5.52
CA LEU A 59 11.16 18.37 -5.26
C LEU A 59 10.74 19.15 -4.02
N CYS A 60 11.50 19.05 -2.92
CA CYS A 60 11.24 19.81 -1.69
C CYS A 60 11.35 21.32 -1.93
N ASP A 61 12.41 21.79 -2.58
CA ASP A 61 12.63 23.20 -2.87
C ASP A 61 11.48 23.76 -3.74
N ALA A 62 11.08 23.04 -4.80
CA ALA A 62 10.03 23.46 -5.72
C ALA A 62 8.62 23.49 -5.08
N LEU A 63 8.37 22.59 -4.13
CA LEU A 63 7.07 22.46 -3.44
C LEU A 63 7.02 23.19 -2.09
N GLY A 64 8.11 23.85 -1.68
CA GLY A 64 8.22 24.50 -0.38
C GLY A 64 8.11 23.52 0.80
N LEU A 65 8.60 22.29 0.64
CA LEU A 65 8.63 21.29 1.70
C LEU A 65 9.88 21.44 2.55
N VAL A 66 9.71 21.31 3.86
CA VAL A 66 10.82 21.15 4.80
C VAL A 66 11.10 19.67 5.03
N TYR A 67 12.35 19.35 5.30
CA TYR A 67 12.78 17.95 5.49
C TYR A 67 13.77 17.81 6.63
N ALA A 68 13.84 16.62 7.22
CA ALA A 68 14.83 16.27 8.24
C ALA A 68 15.30 14.82 8.06
N ASP A 69 16.60 14.59 8.26
CA ASP A 69 17.17 13.27 8.49
C ASP A 69 16.98 12.95 9.99
N PRO A 70 16.04 12.07 10.36
CA PRO A 70 15.76 11.80 11.76
C PRO A 70 16.92 11.07 12.45
N GLU A 71 17.76 10.32 11.71
CA GLU A 71 18.92 9.66 12.29
C GLU A 71 20.01 10.66 12.67
N ALA A 72 20.27 11.64 11.79
CA ALA A 72 21.18 12.74 12.09
C ALA A 72 20.67 13.60 13.24
N ALA A 73 19.35 13.88 13.27
CA ALA A 73 18.74 14.73 14.28
C ALA A 73 18.58 14.05 15.65
N ALA A 74 18.42 12.73 15.71
CA ALA A 74 18.27 11.97 16.96
C ALA A 74 19.59 11.47 17.57
N ALA A 75 20.75 11.85 17.01
CA ALA A 75 22.09 11.61 17.57
C ALA A 75 22.34 10.18 18.10
N ARG A 76 21.94 9.14 17.34
CA ARG A 76 22.05 7.69 17.68
C ARG A 76 21.08 7.14 18.73
N ARG A 77 20.01 7.86 19.10
CA ARG A 77 18.94 7.34 19.99
C ARG A 77 17.71 6.78 19.27
N GLY A 78 17.62 6.92 17.94
CA GLY A 78 16.50 6.42 17.13
C GLY A 78 16.81 5.09 16.41
N LYS A 79 15.79 4.45 15.85
CA LYS A 79 15.98 3.28 14.98
C LYS A 79 16.81 3.68 13.75
N HIS A 80 17.91 2.96 13.54
CA HIS A 80 18.74 3.08 12.34
C HIS A 80 18.18 2.18 11.25
N LEU A 81 17.78 2.77 10.11
CA LEU A 81 17.72 2.04 8.84
C LEU A 81 19.11 1.92 8.21
N GLY A 82 20.14 2.60 8.76
CA GLY A 82 21.52 2.57 8.27
C GLY A 82 22.20 1.19 8.16
N SER A 83 21.62 0.13 8.72
CA SER A 83 22.06 -1.27 8.52
C SER A 83 21.28 -2.00 7.40
N ALA A 84 20.35 -1.33 6.72
CA ALA A 84 19.63 -1.89 5.59
C ALA A 84 20.60 -2.11 4.41
N PRO A 85 20.57 -3.28 3.74
CA PRO A 85 21.38 -3.54 2.56
C PRO A 85 21.19 -2.43 1.50
N GLY A 86 22.27 -1.71 1.17
CA GLY A 86 22.26 -0.63 0.18
C GLY A 86 22.37 0.80 0.73
N GLY A 87 22.51 1.00 2.04
CA GLY A 87 22.84 2.32 2.62
C GLY A 87 21.73 3.37 2.46
N ARG A 88 20.47 2.92 2.38
CA ARG A 88 19.30 3.82 2.33
C ARG A 88 19.10 4.49 3.68
N LYS A 89 18.72 5.76 3.64
CA LYS A 89 18.36 6.57 4.80
C LYS A 89 16.86 6.88 4.77
N MET A 90 16.27 7.10 5.93
CA MET A 90 14.94 7.70 5.99
C MET A 90 15.05 9.22 5.91
N LEU A 91 14.12 9.85 5.22
CA LEU A 91 13.91 11.29 5.23
C LEU A 91 12.47 11.59 5.64
N LEU A 92 12.29 12.50 6.59
CA LEU A 92 10.97 13.04 6.94
C LEU A 92 10.70 14.30 6.14
N LEU A 93 9.48 14.45 5.64
CA LEU A 93 9.01 15.54 4.80
C LEU A 93 7.75 16.16 5.42
N ALA A 94 7.67 17.50 5.44
CA ALA A 94 6.49 18.22 5.91
C ALA A 94 6.30 19.54 5.16
N ARG A 95 5.09 20.12 5.21
CA ARG A 95 4.83 21.48 4.72
C ARG A 95 5.20 22.57 5.73
N LYS A 96 5.35 22.21 7.01
CA LYS A 96 5.62 23.15 8.11
C LYS A 96 6.69 22.58 9.06
N PRO A 97 7.55 23.41 9.67
CA PRO A 97 8.57 22.94 10.60
C PRO A 97 8.04 22.28 11.88
N GLY A 98 6.89 22.74 12.40
CA GLY A 98 6.32 22.23 13.65
C GLY A 98 6.05 20.73 13.64
N PRO A 99 5.20 20.21 12.72
CA PRO A 99 4.96 18.77 12.57
C PRO A 99 6.24 17.96 12.34
N LEU A 100 7.18 18.48 11.55
CA LEU A 100 8.46 17.82 11.27
C LEU A 100 9.28 17.60 12.55
N LYS A 101 9.39 18.64 13.40
CA LYS A 101 10.11 18.55 14.68
C LYS A 101 9.47 17.52 15.61
N ALA A 102 8.13 17.48 15.67
CA ALA A 102 7.41 16.50 16.46
C ALA A 102 7.64 15.05 15.95
N ALA A 103 7.61 14.84 14.63
CA ALA A 103 7.89 13.54 14.03
C ALA A 103 9.32 13.06 14.28
N VAL A 104 10.32 13.94 14.16
CA VAL A 104 11.72 13.61 14.50
C VAL A 104 11.85 13.16 15.97
N ALA A 105 11.20 13.88 16.90
CA ALA A 105 11.23 13.53 18.31
C ALA A 105 10.53 12.19 18.61
N ALA A 106 9.42 11.89 17.92
CA ALA A 106 8.70 10.62 18.07
C ALA A 106 9.47 9.42 17.47
N TRP A 107 10.13 9.62 16.32
CA TRP A 107 10.96 8.58 15.69
C TRP A 107 12.04 8.04 16.63
N GLY A 108 12.62 8.92 17.45
CA GLY A 108 13.62 8.57 18.47
C GLY A 108 13.13 7.60 19.55
N LYS A 109 11.81 7.38 19.71
CA LYS A 109 11.23 6.53 20.76
C LYS A 109 10.89 5.12 20.25
N SER A 110 10.00 5.01 19.27
CA SER A 110 9.61 3.72 18.67
C SER A 110 8.82 3.91 17.37
N ALA A 111 9.17 3.18 16.31
CA ALA A 111 8.44 3.18 15.03
C ALA A 111 7.07 2.45 15.07
N ILE A 112 6.70 1.86 16.21
CA ILE A 112 5.41 1.19 16.43
C ILE A 112 4.59 1.97 17.49
N ASP A 113 5.06 3.16 17.86
CA ASP A 113 4.35 4.00 18.82
C ASP A 113 3.05 4.55 18.23
N ARG A 114 2.07 4.75 19.09
CA ARG A 114 0.80 5.37 18.75
C ARG A 114 1.01 6.79 18.22
N ASP A 115 1.83 7.55 18.92
CA ASP A 115 2.15 8.94 18.57
C ASP A 115 2.74 9.03 17.16
N TRP A 116 3.56 8.05 16.77
CA TRP A 116 4.12 7.98 15.42
C TRP A 116 3.03 7.88 14.35
N GLY A 117 2.07 6.95 14.52
CA GLY A 117 0.96 6.81 13.57
C GLY A 117 0.11 8.07 13.46
N LEU A 118 -0.16 8.74 14.58
CA LEU A 118 -0.92 10.00 14.62
C LEU A 118 -0.16 11.15 13.94
N LEU A 119 1.16 11.25 14.14
CA LEU A 119 2.01 12.25 13.50
C LEU A 119 2.15 12.05 11.99
N LEU A 120 1.95 10.83 11.50
CA LEU A 120 1.82 10.55 10.06
C LEU A 120 0.43 10.91 9.52
N GLY A 121 -0.50 11.35 10.36
CA GLY A 121 -1.85 11.74 9.99
C GLY A 121 -2.81 10.58 9.81
N TYR A 122 -2.49 9.39 10.32
CA TYR A 122 -3.40 8.24 10.28
C TYR A 122 -4.58 8.45 11.24
N PRO A 123 -5.80 7.99 10.91
CA PRO A 123 -6.90 8.06 11.85
C PRO A 123 -6.60 7.31 13.14
N GLU A 124 -6.97 7.89 14.27
CA GLU A 124 -6.71 7.34 15.61
C GLU A 124 -7.19 5.88 15.75
N CYS A 125 -8.43 5.61 15.35
CA CYS A 125 -8.98 4.25 15.35
C CYS A 125 -8.17 3.24 14.51
N CYS A 126 -7.51 3.71 13.43
CA CYS A 126 -6.69 2.87 12.56
C CYS A 126 -5.32 2.60 13.20
N VAL A 127 -4.74 3.60 13.87
CA VAL A 127 -3.52 3.42 14.68
C VAL A 127 -3.76 2.41 15.79
N ASP A 128 -4.86 2.55 16.54
CA ASP A 128 -5.18 1.64 17.64
C ASP A 128 -5.44 0.21 17.16
N ALA A 129 -6.15 0.05 16.03
CA ALA A 129 -6.37 -1.25 15.41
C ALA A 129 -5.05 -1.89 14.92
N TYR A 130 -4.16 -1.09 14.35
CA TYR A 130 -2.83 -1.57 13.91
C TYR A 130 -1.97 -2.00 15.10
N ILE A 131 -1.94 -1.23 16.19
CA ILE A 131 -1.22 -1.60 17.42
C ILE A 131 -1.79 -2.90 17.98
N ARG A 132 -3.12 -3.03 18.07
CA ARG A 132 -3.78 -4.26 18.51
C ARG A 132 -3.38 -5.46 17.65
N TRP A 133 -3.41 -5.32 16.32
CA TRP A 133 -2.92 -6.35 15.42
C TRP A 133 -1.46 -6.70 15.68
N ARG A 134 -0.61 -5.67 15.79
CA ARG A 134 0.82 -5.81 15.94
C ARG A 134 1.21 -6.48 17.25
N THR A 135 0.54 -6.18 18.35
CA THR A 135 0.88 -6.75 19.68
C THR A 135 0.27 -8.13 19.89
N ALA A 136 -0.95 -8.38 19.41
CA ALA A 136 -1.68 -9.60 19.76
C ALA A 136 -1.84 -10.62 18.61
N PHE A 137 -1.76 -10.20 17.35
CA PHE A 137 -2.22 -11.04 16.22
C PHE A 137 -1.20 -11.25 15.09
N HIS A 138 -0.15 -10.43 14.96
CA HIS A 138 0.69 -10.40 13.76
C HIS A 138 1.37 -11.75 13.40
N LEU A 139 1.65 -12.60 14.38
CA LEU A 139 2.20 -13.95 14.15
C LEU A 139 1.16 -14.95 13.64
N LYS A 140 -0.11 -14.74 13.96
CA LYS A 140 -1.22 -15.67 13.68
C LYS A 140 -2.05 -15.26 12.48
N LYS A 141 -2.14 -13.95 12.20
CA LYS A 141 -3.11 -13.38 11.27
C LYS A 141 -2.50 -12.23 10.47
N ASP A 142 -2.66 -12.28 9.16
CA ASP A 142 -2.29 -11.17 8.29
C ASP A 142 -3.18 -9.93 8.53
N LEU A 143 -2.61 -8.73 8.33
CA LEU A 143 -3.30 -7.47 8.61
C LEU A 143 -4.52 -7.23 7.69
N VAL A 144 -4.49 -7.66 6.41
CA VAL A 144 -5.65 -7.56 5.51
C VAL A 144 -6.80 -8.41 6.02
N ARG A 145 -6.51 -9.64 6.47
CA ARG A 145 -7.50 -10.52 7.08
C ARG A 145 -8.06 -9.92 8.36
N PHE A 146 -7.19 -9.39 9.23
CA PHE A 146 -7.60 -8.71 10.45
C PHE A 146 -8.52 -7.51 10.16
N THR A 147 -8.21 -6.67 9.16
CA THR A 147 -9.07 -5.55 8.76
C THR A 147 -10.40 -6.06 8.16
N ALA A 148 -10.37 -7.10 7.33
CA ALA A 148 -11.56 -7.69 6.73
C ALA A 148 -12.54 -8.25 7.78
N GLU A 149 -12.04 -8.94 8.80
CA GLU A 149 -12.85 -9.47 9.90
C GLU A 149 -13.44 -8.36 10.79
N ASN A 150 -12.80 -7.19 10.85
CA ASN A 150 -13.35 -5.98 11.49
C ASN A 150 -14.25 -5.16 10.55
N SER A 151 -14.55 -5.67 9.35
CA SER A 151 -15.42 -5.03 8.37
C SER A 151 -16.78 -5.71 8.34
N PRO A 152 -17.90 -4.96 8.39
CA PRO A 152 -19.23 -5.53 8.20
C PRO A 152 -19.30 -6.44 6.96
N ALA A 153 -19.79 -7.67 7.17
CA ALA A 153 -19.97 -8.66 6.12
C ALA A 153 -21.06 -8.23 5.13
N GLY A 154 -20.98 -8.72 3.89
CA GLY A 154 -21.99 -8.47 2.85
C GLY A 154 -21.99 -7.05 2.25
N ALA A 155 -21.30 -6.10 2.85
CA ALA A 155 -21.14 -4.76 2.30
C ALA A 155 -20.18 -4.73 1.10
N ALA A 156 -20.40 -3.79 0.19
CA ALA A 156 -19.32 -3.32 -0.68
C ALA A 156 -18.38 -2.45 0.16
N TRP A 157 -17.09 -2.51 -0.13
CA TRP A 157 -16.08 -1.73 0.59
C TRP A 157 -15.43 -0.69 -0.31
N ASP A 158 -14.99 0.41 0.27
CA ASP A 158 -14.33 1.49 -0.47
C ASP A 158 -12.96 1.02 -0.99
N PHE A 159 -12.80 0.99 -2.32
CA PHE A 159 -11.56 0.59 -2.95
C PHE A 159 -10.37 1.46 -2.56
N LYS A 160 -10.60 2.72 -2.13
CA LYS A 160 -9.53 3.61 -1.69
C LYS A 160 -8.84 3.11 -0.41
N LEU A 161 -9.51 2.23 0.33
CA LEU A 161 -8.97 1.56 1.52
C LEU A 161 -8.34 0.20 1.20
N ASN A 162 -8.37 -0.24 -0.07
CA ASN A 162 -7.76 -1.49 -0.49
C ASN A 162 -6.23 -1.41 -0.35
N ASN A 163 -5.70 -2.16 0.61
CA ASN A 163 -4.29 -2.25 0.96
C ASN A 163 -3.73 -3.67 0.72
N LEU A 164 -4.42 -4.47 -0.10
CA LEU A 164 -4.06 -5.85 -0.41
C LEU A 164 -2.63 -5.99 -0.94
N VAL A 165 -2.17 -4.98 -1.67
CA VAL A 165 -0.87 -4.96 -2.36
C VAL A 165 0.15 -4.03 -1.68
N ASN A 166 -0.24 -3.38 -0.58
CA ASN A 166 0.67 -2.58 0.23
C ASN A 166 1.44 -3.49 1.19
N TYR A 167 2.68 -3.81 0.84
CA TYR A 167 3.51 -4.76 1.61
C TYR A 167 4.32 -4.11 2.74
N PHE A 168 4.56 -2.79 2.70
CA PHE A 168 5.53 -2.11 3.57
C PHE A 168 5.24 -2.27 5.07
N SER A 169 3.96 -2.27 5.45
CA SER A 169 3.49 -2.43 6.84
C SER A 169 3.21 -3.87 7.26
N ARG A 170 3.34 -4.83 6.34
CA ARG A 170 2.91 -6.24 6.55
C ARG A 170 4.03 -7.24 6.55
N VAL A 171 5.15 -6.88 5.93
CA VAL A 171 6.28 -7.76 5.70
C VAL A 171 7.34 -7.50 6.77
N TYR A 172 7.55 -8.49 7.65
CA TYR A 172 8.51 -8.41 8.74
C TYR A 172 9.46 -9.61 8.71
N GLY A 173 10.76 -9.37 8.94
CA GLY A 173 11.76 -10.41 9.08
C GLY A 173 11.96 -11.23 7.80
N ALA A 174 11.77 -12.56 7.89
CA ALA A 174 12.05 -13.51 6.81
C ALA A 174 11.32 -13.23 5.49
N ASP A 175 10.17 -12.56 5.54
CA ASP A 175 9.35 -12.26 4.37
C ASP A 175 9.91 -11.10 3.51
N GLU A 176 10.89 -10.34 4.01
CA GLU A 176 11.46 -9.19 3.30
C GLU A 176 12.07 -9.58 1.95
N ARG A 177 12.73 -10.74 1.88
CA ARG A 177 13.28 -11.28 0.63
C ARG A 177 12.19 -11.52 -0.41
N GLN A 178 11.05 -12.06 0.01
CA GLN A 178 9.92 -12.34 -0.87
C GLN A 178 9.28 -11.04 -1.37
N SER A 179 9.11 -10.04 -0.49
CA SER A 179 8.61 -8.72 -0.88
C SER A 179 9.52 -8.02 -1.88
N ARG A 180 10.83 -8.07 -1.67
CA ARG A 180 11.83 -7.55 -2.63
C ARG A 180 11.74 -8.26 -3.98
N LEU A 181 11.65 -9.60 -3.97
CA LEU A 181 11.48 -10.38 -5.20
C LEU A 181 10.21 -9.96 -5.97
N ILE A 182 9.09 -9.82 -5.27
CA ILE A 182 7.83 -9.36 -5.87
C ILE A 182 8.02 -7.95 -6.44
N SER A 183 8.57 -7.02 -5.67
CA SER A 183 8.85 -5.66 -6.13
C SER A 183 9.71 -5.64 -7.40
N ASP A 184 10.77 -6.42 -7.45
CA ASP A 184 11.67 -6.52 -8.60
C ASP A 184 10.96 -7.11 -9.83
N LEU A 185 10.19 -8.19 -9.66
CA LEU A 185 9.40 -8.79 -10.73
C LEU A 185 8.39 -7.80 -11.30
N ASN A 186 7.74 -7.03 -10.42
CA ASN A 186 6.78 -6.03 -10.83
C ASN A 186 7.45 -4.94 -11.65
N GLN A 187 8.56 -4.39 -11.14
CA GLN A 187 9.30 -3.34 -11.84
C GLN A 187 9.75 -3.80 -13.23
N ARG A 188 10.27 -5.03 -13.35
CA ARG A 188 10.66 -5.63 -14.65
C ARG A 188 9.49 -5.76 -15.62
N ALA A 189 8.29 -6.00 -15.12
CA ALA A 189 7.06 -6.04 -15.91
C ALA A 189 6.49 -4.64 -16.21
N GLY A 190 7.17 -3.56 -15.80
CA GLY A 190 6.67 -2.19 -15.94
C GLY A 190 5.50 -1.87 -15.01
N LEU A 191 5.32 -2.66 -13.94
CA LEU A 191 4.21 -2.56 -12.99
C LEU A 191 4.75 -2.24 -11.59
N LEU A 192 4.06 -1.38 -10.84
CA LEU A 192 4.42 -1.07 -9.46
C LEU A 192 3.24 -1.35 -8.54
N ILE A 193 2.81 -2.62 -8.53
CA ILE A 193 1.69 -3.07 -7.71
C ILE A 193 1.98 -2.95 -6.21
N SER A 194 3.23 -3.10 -5.77
CA SER A 194 3.63 -3.05 -4.35
C SER A 194 3.31 -1.72 -3.66
N ILE A 195 3.05 -0.68 -4.47
CA ILE A 195 2.70 0.67 -4.02
C ILE A 195 1.34 1.11 -4.56
N ALA A 196 0.58 0.21 -5.19
CA ALA A 196 -0.72 0.53 -5.77
C ALA A 196 -1.78 0.59 -4.65
N HIS A 197 -1.73 1.66 -3.87
CA HIS A 197 -2.66 1.97 -2.80
C HIS A 197 -3.00 3.46 -2.84
N VAL A 198 -4.19 3.84 -2.38
CA VAL A 198 -4.57 5.25 -2.22
C VAL A 198 -4.16 5.73 -0.84
N ALA A 199 -4.63 5.06 0.22
CA ALA A 199 -4.13 5.26 1.57
C ALA A 199 -2.89 4.39 1.82
N SER A 200 -1.81 4.99 2.29
CA SER A 200 -0.57 4.28 2.66
C SER A 200 -0.65 3.58 4.02
N TRP A 201 -1.71 3.82 4.79
CA TRP A 201 -2.01 3.13 6.05
C TRP A 201 -3.05 2.03 5.88
N HIS A 202 -3.11 1.12 6.86
CA HIS A 202 -4.20 0.15 6.97
C HIS A 202 -5.35 0.73 7.78
N SER A 203 -6.57 0.65 7.25
CA SER A 203 -7.75 1.06 7.99
C SER A 203 -8.11 0.04 9.09
N CYS A 204 -8.77 0.49 10.16
CA CYS A 204 -9.32 -0.39 11.19
C CYS A 204 -10.45 -1.30 10.66
N SER A 205 -11.09 -0.85 9.59
CA SER A 205 -12.17 -1.50 8.86
C SER A 205 -12.19 -0.96 7.43
N TYR A 206 -12.61 -1.75 6.45
CA TYR A 206 -12.79 -1.30 5.07
C TYR A 206 -14.05 -0.42 4.87
N LEU A 207 -14.77 -0.13 5.95
CA LEU A 207 -15.82 0.89 6.05
C LEU A 207 -15.46 2.04 7.01
N CYS A 208 -14.19 2.20 7.35
CA CYS A 208 -13.73 3.29 8.21
C CYS A 208 -13.97 4.67 7.55
N LYS A 209 -14.94 5.42 8.09
CA LYS A 209 -15.32 6.76 7.58
C LYS A 209 -14.16 7.75 7.56
N GLU A 210 -13.39 7.82 8.64
CA GLU A 210 -12.23 8.74 8.73
C GLU A 210 -11.15 8.40 7.70
N SER A 211 -10.86 7.11 7.50
CA SER A 211 -9.92 6.70 6.46
C SER A 211 -10.46 6.99 5.07
N SER A 212 -11.75 6.70 4.80
CA SER A 212 -12.36 6.92 3.49
C SER A 212 -12.34 8.41 3.11
N LYS A 213 -12.69 9.30 4.05
CA LYS A 213 -12.61 10.76 3.86
C LYS A 213 -11.20 11.21 3.49
N LYS A 214 -10.19 10.76 4.23
CA LYS A 214 -8.78 11.09 3.96
C LYS A 214 -8.29 10.50 2.62
N ALA A 215 -8.67 9.26 2.33
CA ALA A 215 -8.29 8.60 1.08
C ALA A 215 -8.99 9.22 -0.14
N ALA A 216 -10.21 9.76 0.00
CA ALA A 216 -10.90 10.51 -1.04
C ALA A 216 -10.09 11.75 -1.46
N ALA A 217 -9.65 12.56 -0.51
CA ALA A 217 -8.82 13.74 -0.81
C ALA A 217 -7.50 13.37 -1.53
N ILE A 218 -6.86 12.25 -1.15
CA ILE A 218 -5.67 11.75 -1.85
C ILE A 218 -6.03 11.27 -3.28
N TYR A 219 -7.15 10.57 -3.44
CA TYR A 219 -7.57 10.09 -4.75
C TYR A 219 -7.95 11.22 -5.69
N ASP A 220 -8.64 12.25 -5.20
CA ASP A 220 -9.02 13.43 -5.98
C ASP A 220 -7.79 14.19 -6.50
N PHE A 221 -6.72 14.25 -5.70
CA PHE A 221 -5.43 14.74 -6.18
C PHE A 221 -4.92 13.95 -7.40
N PHE A 222 -5.04 12.62 -7.40
CA PHE A 222 -4.67 11.83 -8.57
C PHE A 222 -5.59 12.08 -9.76
N VAL A 223 -6.90 12.24 -9.55
CA VAL A 223 -7.84 12.55 -10.64
C VAL A 223 -7.44 13.86 -11.32
N ASP A 224 -7.06 14.86 -10.53
CA ASP A 224 -6.69 16.19 -11.01
C ASP A 224 -5.34 16.24 -11.73
N TYR A 225 -4.31 15.63 -11.13
CA TYR A 225 -2.92 15.75 -11.61
C TYR A 225 -2.47 14.56 -12.45
N ALA A 226 -3.10 13.40 -12.32
CA ALA A 226 -2.68 12.16 -12.98
C ALA A 226 -3.87 11.22 -13.29
N PRO A 227 -4.86 11.65 -14.09
CA PRO A 227 -6.12 10.92 -14.28
C PRO A 227 -5.93 9.49 -14.82
N ALA A 228 -4.93 9.27 -15.68
CA ALA A 228 -4.61 7.93 -16.18
C ALA A 228 -4.14 6.99 -15.05
N TYR A 229 -3.36 7.51 -14.10
CA TYR A 229 -2.95 6.78 -12.91
C TYR A 229 -4.13 6.52 -11.97
N ALA A 230 -4.98 7.52 -11.72
CA ALA A 230 -6.20 7.37 -10.92
C ALA A 230 -7.14 6.30 -11.50
N ALA A 231 -7.33 6.29 -12.82
CA ALA A 231 -8.12 5.28 -13.53
C ALA A 231 -7.47 3.89 -13.43
N GLY A 232 -6.14 3.82 -13.53
CA GLY A 232 -5.37 2.59 -13.32
C GLY A 232 -5.56 2.01 -11.91
N LEU A 233 -5.39 2.84 -10.88
CA LEU A 233 -5.62 2.47 -9.48
C LEU A 233 -7.04 1.99 -9.25
N LYS A 234 -8.05 2.74 -9.71
CA LYS A 234 -9.46 2.36 -9.56
C LYS A 234 -9.76 1.04 -10.25
N ARG A 235 -9.34 0.87 -11.51
CA ARG A 235 -9.48 -0.39 -12.24
C ARG A 235 -8.86 -1.53 -11.44
N LEU A 236 -7.66 -1.33 -10.89
CA LEU A 236 -6.96 -2.36 -10.15
C LEU A 236 -7.65 -2.70 -8.81
N LEU A 237 -7.98 -1.69 -8.00
CA LEU A 237 -8.36 -1.86 -6.60
C LEU A 237 -9.87 -2.00 -6.38
N ALA A 238 -10.71 -1.49 -7.28
CA ALA A 238 -12.16 -1.47 -7.17
C ALA A 238 -12.82 -2.73 -7.73
N ARG A 239 -12.31 -3.89 -7.30
CA ARG A 239 -12.82 -5.19 -7.69
C ARG A 239 -12.78 -6.15 -6.50
N PRO A 240 -13.58 -7.20 -6.53
CA PRO A 240 -13.51 -8.22 -5.49
C PRO A 240 -12.25 -9.07 -5.64
N PHE A 241 -11.73 -9.56 -4.53
CA PHE A 241 -10.55 -10.40 -4.49
C PHE A 241 -10.81 -11.65 -3.67
N LEU A 242 -10.37 -12.80 -4.18
CA LEU A 242 -10.16 -13.97 -3.36
C LEU A 242 -8.86 -13.78 -2.60
N PHE A 243 -8.91 -13.85 -1.27
CA PHE A 243 -7.76 -13.67 -0.39
C PHE A 243 -7.54 -14.91 0.48
N VAL A 244 -6.36 -15.51 0.38
CA VAL A 244 -5.92 -16.61 1.25
C VAL A 244 -4.92 -16.06 2.27
N ASP A 245 -3.87 -15.41 1.79
CA ASP A 245 -2.80 -14.85 2.63
C ASP A 245 -2.05 -13.70 1.92
N LYS A 246 -1.06 -13.11 2.59
CA LYS A 246 -0.34 -11.90 2.17
C LYS A 246 0.19 -11.91 0.74
N TYR A 247 0.60 -13.08 0.25
CA TYR A 247 1.12 -13.28 -1.10
C TYR A 247 0.19 -14.14 -1.98
N ASP A 248 -0.94 -14.58 -1.44
CA ASP A 248 -1.86 -15.50 -2.09
C ASP A 248 -3.25 -14.85 -2.17
N PHE A 249 -3.48 -14.16 -3.29
CA PHE A 249 -4.74 -13.52 -3.62
C PHE A 249 -4.93 -13.41 -5.13
N MET A 250 -6.17 -13.20 -5.56
CA MET A 250 -6.51 -13.09 -6.97
C MET A 250 -7.72 -12.20 -7.20
N PRO A 251 -7.72 -11.34 -8.24
CA PRO A 251 -8.89 -10.56 -8.61
C PRO A 251 -10.03 -11.45 -9.13
N LEU A 252 -11.26 -11.03 -8.83
CA LEU A 252 -12.49 -11.66 -9.27
C LEU A 252 -13.33 -10.65 -10.06
N ASP A 253 -14.03 -11.15 -11.07
CA ASP A 253 -15.07 -10.46 -11.82
C ASP A 253 -16.43 -11.06 -11.47
N LYS A 254 -17.46 -10.22 -11.30
CA LYS A 254 -18.81 -10.72 -11.06
C LYS A 254 -19.38 -11.22 -12.39
N LYS A 255 -19.77 -12.49 -12.50
CA LYS A 255 -20.62 -12.94 -13.62
C LYS A 255 -22.07 -12.59 -13.30
N ASN A 256 -22.80 -12.07 -14.29
CA ASN A 256 -24.22 -11.78 -14.16
C ASN A 256 -24.98 -13.06 -13.79
N GLY A 257 -25.63 -13.08 -12.63
CA GLY A 257 -26.57 -14.12 -12.22
C GLY A 257 -25.99 -15.43 -11.66
N THR A 258 -24.68 -15.70 -11.74
CA THR A 258 -24.12 -17.04 -11.40
C THR A 258 -22.87 -17.05 -10.52
N GLY A 259 -22.53 -15.94 -9.85
CA GLY A 259 -21.41 -15.87 -8.90
C GLY A 259 -20.17 -15.14 -9.44
N TRP A 260 -18.98 -15.50 -8.96
CA TRP A 260 -17.70 -14.86 -9.32
C TRP A 260 -16.94 -15.67 -10.37
N ALA A 261 -16.35 -15.00 -11.35
CA ALA A 261 -15.48 -15.56 -12.37
C ALA A 261 -14.10 -14.92 -12.36
N PHE A 262 -13.11 -15.63 -12.88
CA PHE A 262 -11.72 -15.17 -12.90
C PHE A 262 -11.41 -14.24 -14.06
N THR A 263 -10.51 -13.28 -13.83
CA THR A 263 -9.82 -12.56 -14.89
C THR A 263 -8.30 -12.58 -14.74
N TYR A 264 -7.61 -12.81 -15.86
CA TYR A 264 -6.15 -12.83 -16.01
C TYR A 264 -5.74 -12.07 -17.29
N PRO A 265 -4.55 -11.43 -17.38
CA PRO A 265 -3.65 -10.91 -16.34
C PRO A 265 -3.46 -9.39 -16.40
N ALA A 266 -3.25 -8.74 -15.26
CA ALA A 266 -2.61 -7.41 -15.27
C ALA A 266 -1.74 -7.12 -14.04
N LEU A 267 -1.59 -8.10 -13.15
CA LEU A 267 -0.68 -8.03 -12.02
C LEU A 267 0.33 -9.16 -12.19
N PRO A 268 1.64 -8.90 -12.11
CA PRO A 268 2.64 -9.95 -12.17
C PRO A 268 2.34 -10.90 -11.04
N LEU A 269 1.90 -12.09 -11.43
CA LEU A 269 1.78 -13.30 -10.62
C LEU A 269 1.41 -13.00 -9.16
N GLY A 270 0.11 -12.86 -8.88
CA GLY A 270 -0.39 -13.40 -7.62
C GLY A 270 0.17 -14.83 -7.53
N LEU A 271 0.95 -15.10 -6.48
CA LEU A 271 1.85 -16.24 -6.32
C LEU A 271 1.09 -17.57 -6.10
N LEU A 272 -0.01 -17.76 -6.82
CA LEU A 272 -0.55 -19.09 -7.06
C LEU A 272 0.47 -19.83 -7.91
N SER A 273 0.82 -21.05 -7.49
CA SER A 273 1.65 -21.91 -8.34
C SER A 273 1.01 -22.00 -9.73
N PRO A 274 1.79 -22.12 -10.82
CA PRO A 274 1.24 -22.23 -12.17
C PRO A 274 0.15 -23.29 -12.29
N ALA A 275 0.27 -24.40 -11.54
CA ALA A 275 -0.73 -25.44 -11.43
C ALA A 275 -2.06 -24.95 -10.82
N ARG A 276 -2.02 -24.18 -9.72
CA ARG A 276 -3.22 -23.58 -9.11
C ARG A 276 -3.86 -22.55 -10.04
N ALA A 277 -3.06 -21.68 -10.65
CA ALA A 277 -3.56 -20.68 -11.60
C ALA A 277 -4.24 -21.34 -12.81
N ALA A 278 -3.64 -22.41 -13.37
CA ALA A 278 -4.21 -23.17 -14.48
C ALA A 278 -5.50 -23.91 -14.10
N ALA A 279 -5.58 -24.46 -12.89
CA ALA A 279 -6.79 -25.13 -12.38
C ALA A 279 -7.95 -24.12 -12.22
N LEU A 280 -7.67 -22.94 -11.66
CA LEU A 280 -8.67 -21.89 -11.46
C LEU A 280 -9.16 -21.32 -12.80
N LYS A 281 -8.27 -21.14 -13.79
CA LYS A 281 -8.64 -20.65 -15.14
C LYS A 281 -9.71 -21.49 -15.84
N LYS A 282 -9.75 -22.80 -15.59
CA LYS A 282 -10.69 -23.73 -16.24
C LYS A 282 -12.01 -23.89 -15.48
N ALA A 283 -12.18 -23.24 -14.34
CA ALA A 283 -13.37 -23.37 -13.52
C ALA A 283 -14.52 -22.48 -14.04
N GLY A 284 -15.72 -23.05 -14.18
CA GLY A 284 -16.93 -22.29 -14.49
C GLY A 284 -17.41 -21.43 -13.32
N GLU A 285 -17.33 -21.97 -12.10
CA GLU A 285 -17.79 -21.37 -10.84
C GLU A 285 -16.82 -21.68 -9.69
N LEU A 286 -16.77 -20.76 -8.72
CA LEU A 286 -16.03 -20.89 -7.46
C LEU A 286 -17.00 -20.98 -6.29
N LYS A 287 -16.79 -21.98 -5.42
CA LYS A 287 -17.46 -22.05 -4.12
C LYS A 287 -16.42 -22.07 -3.00
N LEU A 288 -16.67 -21.30 -1.95
CA LEU A 288 -15.87 -21.39 -0.72
C LEU A 288 -16.35 -22.63 0.05
N ALA A 289 -15.45 -23.56 0.35
CA ALA A 289 -15.78 -24.81 1.05
C ALA A 289 -14.87 -24.98 2.28
N GLY A 290 -15.35 -24.56 3.45
CA GLY A 290 -14.62 -24.68 4.71
C GLY A 290 -13.22 -24.05 4.66
N SER A 291 -12.19 -24.89 4.72
CA SER A 291 -10.77 -24.50 4.68
C SER A 291 -10.13 -24.52 3.28
N GLY A 292 -10.93 -24.57 2.22
CA GLY A 292 -10.46 -24.65 0.84
C GLY A 292 -11.36 -23.97 -0.18
N LEU A 293 -10.97 -24.12 -1.44
CA LEU A 293 -11.69 -23.65 -2.62
C LEU A 293 -12.24 -24.84 -3.38
N GLU A 294 -13.52 -24.81 -3.72
CA GLU A 294 -14.08 -25.77 -4.65
C GLU A 294 -14.09 -25.17 -6.06
N VAL A 295 -13.46 -25.90 -6.99
CA VAL A 295 -13.20 -25.48 -8.37
C VAL A 295 -13.76 -26.57 -9.28
N GLY A 296 -14.99 -26.37 -9.77
CA GLY A 296 -15.78 -27.46 -10.37
C GLY A 296 -16.09 -28.54 -9.31
N CYS A 297 -15.69 -29.79 -9.55
CA CYS A 297 -15.84 -30.90 -8.60
C CYS A 297 -14.57 -31.18 -7.77
N LYS A 298 -13.57 -30.29 -7.81
CA LYS A 298 -12.28 -30.49 -7.12
C LYS A 298 -12.12 -29.52 -5.95
N ALA A 299 -11.85 -30.06 -4.77
CA ALA A 299 -11.48 -29.29 -3.60
C ALA A 299 -9.97 -29.01 -3.57
N ILE A 300 -9.60 -27.73 -3.43
CA ILE A 300 -8.23 -27.25 -3.27
C ILE A 300 -8.05 -26.78 -1.83
N LYS A 301 -7.18 -27.43 -1.06
CA LYS A 301 -6.81 -26.99 0.29
C LYS A 301 -5.93 -25.74 0.21
N THR A 302 -6.31 -24.67 0.92
CA THR A 302 -5.60 -23.38 0.86
C THR A 302 -4.72 -23.09 2.08
N GLY A 303 -4.54 -24.03 3.01
CA GLY A 303 -3.75 -23.85 4.24
C GLY A 303 -4.38 -22.87 5.26
N ARG A 304 -5.16 -21.91 4.78
CA ARG A 304 -6.03 -21.00 5.53
C ARG A 304 -7.38 -20.84 4.82
N PRO A 305 -8.49 -20.61 5.54
CA PRO A 305 -9.80 -20.38 4.93
C PRO A 305 -9.79 -19.15 4.01
N PRO A 306 -10.13 -19.30 2.72
CA PRO A 306 -10.20 -18.18 1.80
C PRO A 306 -11.35 -17.23 2.15
N ILE A 307 -11.16 -15.93 1.93
CA ILE A 307 -12.21 -14.91 2.09
C ILE A 307 -12.35 -14.08 0.82
N ILE A 308 -13.54 -13.54 0.59
CA ILE A 308 -13.77 -12.58 -0.50
C ILE A 308 -13.68 -11.17 0.08
N LEU A 309 -12.75 -10.38 -0.44
CA LEU A 309 -12.64 -8.95 -0.16
C LEU A 309 -13.46 -8.19 -1.21
N ASN A 310 -14.58 -7.59 -0.83
CA ASN A 310 -15.57 -7.05 -1.77
C ASN A 310 -15.41 -5.55 -2.03
N PHE A 311 -14.28 -5.13 -2.60
CA PHE A 311 -14.04 -3.72 -2.94
C PHE A 311 -14.84 -3.27 -4.16
N SER A 312 -15.29 -2.02 -4.15
CA SER A 312 -16.13 -1.44 -5.19
C SER A 312 -15.78 0.02 -5.45
N SER A 313 -16.11 0.48 -6.66
CA SER A 313 -16.00 1.87 -7.07
C SER A 313 -17.20 2.73 -6.69
N ARG A 314 -18.27 2.12 -6.16
CA ARG A 314 -19.44 2.87 -5.72
C ARG A 314 -19.00 3.78 -4.58
N ASN A 315 -19.29 5.07 -4.68
CA ASN A 315 -19.08 6.00 -3.58
C ASN A 315 -19.99 5.55 -2.43
N LEU A 316 -19.37 5.13 -1.34
CA LEU A 316 -20.02 4.72 -0.09
C LEU A 316 -19.89 5.83 0.94
#